data_AF-A0A925SG49-F1
#
_entry.id   AF-A0A925SG49-F1
#
_cell.length_a   1.000
_cell.length_b   1.000
_cell.length_c   1.000
_cell.angle_alpha   90.00
_cell.angle_beta   90.00
_cell.angle_gamma   90.00
#
_symmetry.space_group_name_H-M   'P 1'
#
loop_
_entity.id
_entity.type
_entity.pdbx_description
1 polymer ?
#
loop_
_entity_poly.entity_id
_entity_poly.type
_entity_poly.pdbx_seq_one_letter_code
_entity_poly.pdbx_strand_id
1 'polypeptide(L)'
;ILTIPFFLRKFGIKKVMIISIFAWVLRFGLFSIGDPGSGLYLLILSMIVYGMAFDFFNISGSLFVEKEVPSSYRASAQGIFMLVTNGVGATLGGYGSGVVVDLFTKDGVRDWPTIWLVFAAYALILGITFPFVFKYKHKPQVVAALV
;
A
#
# COMPACT_ATOMS: atom_id res chain seq x y z
N ILE A 1 0.76 -12.67 5.41
CA ILE A 1 0.39 -13.01 6.82
C ILE A 1 1.50 -13.65 7.67
N LEU A 2 2.11 -14.79 7.31
CA LEU A 2 3.10 -15.49 8.16
C LEU A 2 4.43 -14.75 8.41
N THR A 3 4.90 -13.94 7.46
CA THR A 3 6.16 -13.16 7.59
C THR A 3 6.01 -11.84 8.35
N ILE A 4 4.78 -11.48 8.73
CA ILE A 4 4.44 -10.19 9.38
C ILE A 4 5.08 -10.04 10.77
N PRO A 5 4.98 -11.01 11.70
CA PRO A 5 5.64 -10.88 13.00
C PRO A 5 7.17 -10.80 12.87
N PHE A 6 7.77 -11.44 11.87
CA PHE A 6 9.21 -11.39 11.62
C PHE A 6 9.68 -9.99 11.17
N PHE A 7 8.98 -9.36 10.22
CA PHE A 7 9.31 -8.02 9.74
C PHE A 7 8.99 -6.92 10.74
N LEU A 8 7.88 -7.02 11.48
CA LEU A 8 7.53 -6.08 12.53
C LEU A 8 8.50 -6.13 13.72
N ARG A 9 8.99 -7.32 14.09
CA ARG A 9 9.97 -7.51 15.17
C ARG A 9 11.37 -7.04 14.81
N LYS A 10 11.78 -7.13 13.52
CA LYS A 10 13.14 -6.77 13.08
C LYS A 10 13.27 -5.33 12.56
N PHE A 11 12.26 -4.78 11.88
CA PHE A 11 12.36 -3.49 11.17
C PHE A 11 11.45 -2.39 11.74
N GLY A 12 10.42 -2.74 12.52
CA GLY A 12 9.48 -1.79 13.11
C GLY A 12 8.43 -1.22 12.13
N ILE A 13 7.30 -0.75 12.68
CA ILE A 13 6.10 -0.30 11.94
C ILE A 13 6.46 0.71 10.82
N LYS A 14 7.34 1.68 11.11
CA LYS A 14 7.71 2.72 10.13
C LYS A 14 8.43 2.17 8.90
N LYS A 15 9.38 1.24 9.05
CA LYS A 15 10.13 0.68 7.91
C LYS A 15 9.25 -0.27 7.10
N VAL A 16 8.38 -1.03 7.76
CA VAL A 16 7.41 -1.92 7.09
C VAL A 16 6.44 -1.12 6.21
N MET A 17 5.96 0.03 6.69
CA MET A 17 5.11 0.91 5.89
C MET A 17 5.84 1.55 4.70
N ILE A 18 7.14 1.87 4.83
CA ILE A 18 7.92 2.38 3.68
C ILE A 18 8.15 1.26 2.66
N ILE A 19 8.47 0.04 3.10
CA ILE A 19 8.63 -1.13 2.23
C ILE A 19 7.33 -1.41 1.47
N SER A 20 6.15 -1.29 2.11
CA SER A 20 4.87 -1.50 1.42
C SER A 20 4.59 -0.44 0.35
N ILE A 21 4.94 0.82 0.59
CA ILE A 21 4.74 1.88 -0.41
C ILE A 21 5.72 1.72 -1.59
N PHE A 22 6.99 1.35 -1.32
CA PHE A 22 7.94 1.00 -2.38
C PHE A 22 7.52 -0.25 -3.15
N ALA A 23 6.93 -1.24 -2.49
CA ALA A 23 6.35 -2.41 -3.16
C ALA A 23 5.17 -2.02 -4.07
N TRP A 24 4.39 -1.00 -3.72
CA TRP A 24 3.37 -0.43 -4.63
C TRP A 24 3.99 0.25 -5.84
N VAL A 25 5.06 1.03 -5.68
CA VAL A 25 5.80 1.62 -6.82
C VAL A 25 6.32 0.52 -7.75
N LEU A 26 6.96 -0.50 -7.17
CA LEU A 26 7.51 -1.63 -7.92
C LEU A 26 6.40 -2.40 -8.65
N ARG A 27 5.23 -2.58 -8.02
CA ARG A 27 4.07 -3.19 -8.66
C ARG A 27 3.61 -2.40 -9.88
N PHE A 28 3.39 -1.10 -9.75
CA PHE A 28 2.92 -0.28 -10.87
C PHE A 28 3.98 -0.16 -11.99
N GLY A 29 5.27 -0.11 -11.63
CA GLY A 29 6.36 -0.18 -12.61
C GLY A 29 6.48 -1.52 -13.33
N LEU A 30 6.28 -2.64 -12.62
CA LEU A 30 6.22 -3.98 -13.23
C LEU A 30 4.99 -4.11 -14.14
N PHE A 31 3.86 -3.49 -13.79
CA PHE A 31 2.66 -3.46 -14.61
C PHE A 31 2.79 -2.59 -15.87
N SER A 32 3.63 -1.54 -15.86
CA SER A 32 3.85 -0.73 -17.07
C SER A 32 4.77 -1.42 -18.08
N ILE A 33 5.65 -2.32 -17.62
CA ILE A 33 6.62 -3.06 -18.47
C ILE A 33 6.10 -4.47 -18.81
N GLY A 34 5.17 -5.01 -18.01
CA GLY A 34 4.61 -6.35 -18.20
C GLY A 34 3.67 -6.43 -19.41
N ASP A 35 3.98 -7.33 -20.34
CA ASP A 35 3.16 -7.66 -21.51
C ASP A 35 2.43 -9.01 -21.28
N PRO A 36 1.13 -9.14 -21.60
CA PRO A 36 0.39 -10.42 -21.61
C PRO A 36 1.05 -11.57 -22.38
N GLY A 37 2.00 -11.29 -23.30
CA GLY A 37 2.81 -12.28 -23.98
C GLY A 37 4.04 -12.71 -23.17
N SER A 38 5.21 -12.21 -23.55
CA SER A 38 6.50 -12.61 -22.95
C SER A 38 6.72 -12.07 -21.53
N GLY A 39 5.97 -11.07 -21.09
CA GLY A 39 6.08 -10.39 -19.79
C GLY A 39 5.15 -10.92 -18.70
N LEU A 40 4.44 -12.04 -18.93
CA LEU A 40 3.49 -12.61 -17.97
C LEU A 40 4.14 -12.89 -16.60
N TYR A 41 5.42 -13.25 -16.58
CA TYR A 41 6.17 -13.48 -15.35
C TYR A 41 6.30 -12.21 -14.49
N LEU A 42 6.42 -11.02 -15.12
CA LEU A 42 6.46 -9.73 -14.42
C LEU A 42 5.08 -9.40 -13.80
N LEU A 43 4.00 -9.76 -14.51
CA LEU A 43 2.65 -9.61 -13.99
C LEU A 43 2.43 -10.53 -12.78
N ILE A 44 2.77 -11.82 -12.88
CA ILE A 44 2.66 -12.77 -11.74
C ILE A 44 3.50 -12.30 -10.55
N LEU A 45 4.73 -11.84 -10.77
CA LEU A 45 5.57 -11.27 -9.72
C LEU A 45 4.90 -10.06 -9.06
N SER A 46 4.29 -9.18 -9.85
CA SER A 46 3.56 -8.02 -9.32
C SER A 46 2.35 -8.40 -8.44
N MET A 47 1.68 -9.52 -8.73
CA MET A 47 0.57 -10.04 -7.90
C MET A 47 1.06 -10.56 -6.54
N ILE A 48 2.24 -11.19 -6.49
CA ILE A 48 2.86 -11.62 -5.23
C ILE A 48 3.25 -10.40 -4.39
N VAL A 49 3.91 -9.43 -5.01
CA VAL A 49 4.31 -8.16 -4.37
C VAL A 49 3.08 -7.40 -3.84
N TYR A 50 1.97 -7.44 -4.56
CA TYR A 50 0.71 -6.84 -4.12
C TYR A 50 0.20 -7.43 -2.80
N GLY A 51 0.10 -8.76 -2.69
CA GLY A 51 -0.41 -9.40 -1.48
C GLY A 51 0.44 -9.03 -0.26
N MET A 52 1.76 -8.97 -0.43
CA MET A 52 2.68 -8.54 0.61
C MET A 52 2.47 -7.07 1.01
N ALA A 53 2.37 -6.17 0.05
CA ALA A 53 2.20 -4.74 0.32
C ALA A 53 0.84 -4.41 0.96
N PHE A 54 -0.22 -5.05 0.48
CA PHE A 54 -1.57 -4.88 1.00
C PHE A 54 -1.67 -5.37 2.46
N ASP A 55 -1.15 -6.56 2.74
CA ASP A 55 -1.09 -7.13 4.09
C ASP A 55 -0.30 -6.21 5.03
N PHE A 56 0.91 -5.80 4.63
CA PHE A 56 1.78 -4.99 5.47
C PHE A 56 1.17 -3.62 5.77
N PHE A 57 0.53 -2.97 4.81
CA PHE A 57 -0.11 -1.67 5.02
C PHE A 57 -1.34 -1.77 5.92
N ASN A 58 -2.26 -2.70 5.63
CA ASN A 58 -3.50 -2.83 6.40
C ASN A 58 -3.23 -3.27 7.84
N ILE A 59 -2.36 -4.25 8.06
CA ILE A 59 -2.08 -4.78 9.41
C ILE A 59 -1.21 -3.82 10.23
N SER A 60 -0.21 -3.18 9.61
CA SER A 60 0.61 -2.20 10.35
C SER A 60 -0.19 -0.94 10.69
N GLY A 61 -1.08 -0.50 9.79
CA GLY A 61 -1.96 0.64 10.02
C GLY A 61 -3.01 0.36 11.09
N SER A 62 -3.67 -0.79 11.06
CA SER A 62 -4.64 -1.15 12.10
C SER A 62 -3.98 -1.31 13.48
N LEU A 63 -2.78 -1.91 13.55
CA LEU A 63 -2.00 -2.03 14.79
C LEU A 63 -1.51 -0.68 15.31
N PHE A 64 -1.18 0.26 14.42
CA PHE A 64 -0.82 1.62 14.79
C PHE A 64 -2.00 2.34 15.43
N VAL A 65 -3.16 2.31 14.76
CA VAL A 65 -4.39 2.91 15.28
C VAL A 65 -4.75 2.31 16.64
N GLU A 66 -4.69 0.98 16.77
CA GLU A 66 -4.95 0.28 18.03
C GLU A 66 -4.07 0.77 19.20
N LYS A 67 -2.82 1.12 18.94
CA LYS A 67 -1.88 1.60 19.97
C LYS A 67 -2.16 3.02 20.46
N GLU A 68 -2.75 3.85 19.61
CA GLU A 68 -3.02 5.26 19.93
C GLU A 68 -4.38 5.45 20.64
N VAL A 69 -5.23 4.42 20.68
CA VAL A 69 -6.54 4.45 21.39
C VAL A 69 -6.60 3.53 22.63
N PRO A 70 -7.42 3.88 23.64
CA PRO A 70 -7.67 3.03 24.79
C PRO A 70 -8.26 1.67 24.40
N SER A 71 -8.00 0.65 25.23
CA SER A 71 -8.44 -0.74 25.00
C SER A 71 -9.94 -0.91 24.74
N SER A 72 -10.76 -0.06 25.34
CA SER A 72 -12.22 -0.05 25.16
C SER A 72 -12.68 0.33 23.75
N TYR A 73 -11.87 1.04 22.97
CA TYR A 73 -12.26 1.58 21.66
C TYR A 73 -11.48 0.96 20.49
N ARG A 74 -10.62 -0.02 20.74
CA ARG A 74 -9.75 -0.63 19.73
C ARG A 74 -10.51 -1.21 18.54
N ALA A 75 -11.57 -1.96 18.80
CA ALA A 75 -12.41 -2.56 17.76
C ALA A 75 -13.07 -1.49 16.88
N SER A 76 -13.59 -0.43 17.49
CA SER A 76 -14.19 0.71 16.77
C SER A 76 -13.16 1.46 15.93
N ALA A 77 -11.97 1.69 16.45
CA ALA A 77 -10.90 2.40 15.74
C ALA A 77 -10.35 1.58 14.56
N GLN A 78 -10.21 0.26 14.69
CA GLN A 78 -9.87 -0.61 13.56
C GLN A 78 -10.98 -0.61 12.50
N GLY A 79 -12.26 -0.62 12.92
CA GLY A 79 -13.40 -0.52 12.00
C GLY A 79 -13.39 0.79 11.21
N ILE A 80 -13.14 1.92 11.88
CA ILE A 80 -13.02 3.23 11.21
C ILE A 80 -11.82 3.25 10.27
N PHE A 81 -10.67 2.72 10.69
CA PHE A 81 -9.49 2.62 9.82
C PHE A 81 -9.81 1.83 8.55
N MET A 82 -10.43 0.66 8.68
CA MET A 82 -10.85 -0.16 7.53
C MET A 82 -11.87 0.55 6.64
N LEU A 83 -12.84 1.26 7.22
CA LEU A 83 -13.84 2.01 6.47
C LEU A 83 -13.20 3.14 5.65
N VAL A 84 -12.24 3.85 6.23
CA VAL A 84 -11.53 4.94 5.55
C VAL A 84 -10.60 4.38 4.47
N THR A 85 -9.87 3.30 4.71
CA THR A 85 -8.91 2.76 3.74
C THR A 85 -9.56 1.96 2.62
N ASN A 86 -10.45 1.03 2.96
CA ASN A 86 -11.06 0.11 2.00
C ASN A 86 -12.45 0.58 1.51
N GLY A 87 -13.10 1.50 2.21
CA GLY A 87 -14.33 2.14 1.76
C GLY A 87 -14.05 3.44 1.02
N VAL A 88 -13.95 4.54 1.76
CA VAL A 88 -13.84 5.90 1.19
C VAL A 88 -12.60 6.03 0.31
N GLY A 89 -11.44 5.55 0.77
CA GLY A 89 -10.19 5.58 0.03
C GLY A 89 -10.26 4.79 -1.27
N ALA A 90 -10.88 3.61 -1.26
CA ALA A 90 -11.08 2.80 -2.46
C ALA A 90 -12.06 3.45 -3.44
N THR A 91 -13.14 4.06 -2.96
CA THR A 91 -14.11 4.77 -3.83
C THR A 91 -13.49 6.00 -4.49
N LEU A 92 -12.80 6.85 -3.73
CA LEU A 92 -12.12 8.03 -4.26
C LEU A 92 -10.96 7.64 -5.20
N GLY A 93 -10.19 6.61 -4.82
CA GLY A 93 -9.13 6.05 -5.65
C GLY A 93 -9.67 5.47 -6.95
N GLY A 94 -10.79 4.76 -6.91
CA GLY A 94 -11.49 4.24 -8.08
C GLY A 94 -11.93 5.35 -9.03
N TYR A 95 -12.60 6.38 -8.50
CA TYR A 95 -13.02 7.53 -9.29
C TYR A 95 -11.83 8.27 -9.93
N GLY A 96 -10.79 8.58 -9.14
CA GLY A 96 -9.58 9.22 -9.63
C GLY A 96 -8.84 8.37 -10.67
N SER A 97 -8.77 7.05 -10.46
CA SER A 97 -8.18 6.12 -11.43
C SER A 97 -8.95 6.08 -12.75
N GLY A 98 -10.29 6.16 -12.70
CA GLY A 98 -11.14 6.22 -13.88
C GLY A 98 -10.84 7.46 -14.72
N VAL A 99 -10.76 8.64 -14.10
CA VAL A 99 -10.43 9.89 -14.80
C VAL A 99 -9.04 9.81 -15.46
N VAL A 100 -8.04 9.25 -14.79
CA VAL A 100 -6.70 9.07 -15.37
C VAL A 100 -6.76 8.12 -16.56
N VAL A 101 -7.45 6.99 -16.44
CA VAL A 101 -7.62 6.03 -17.54
C VAL A 101 -8.32 6.69 -18.74
N ASP A 102 -9.38 7.46 -18.50
CA ASP A 102 -10.15 8.13 -19.55
C ASP A 102 -9.31 9.21 -20.26
N LEU A 103 -8.49 9.97 -19.53
CA LEU A 103 -7.57 10.97 -20.11
C LEU A 103 -6.51 10.35 -21.03
N PHE A 104 -6.04 9.14 -20.71
CA PHE A 104 -5.06 8.39 -21.51
C PHE A 104 -5.70 7.37 -22.46
N THR A 105 -7.01 7.45 -22.67
CA THR A 105 -7.72 6.70 -23.71
C THR A 105 -7.92 7.59 -24.92
N LYS A 106 -7.33 7.23 -26.07
CA LYS A 106 -7.56 7.91 -27.36
C LYS A 106 -8.24 6.95 -28.32
N ASP A 107 -9.34 7.38 -28.93
CA ASP A 107 -10.08 6.61 -29.95
C ASP A 107 -10.42 5.17 -29.52
N GLY A 108 -10.75 4.96 -28.24
CA GLY A 108 -11.06 3.64 -27.67
C GLY A 108 -9.85 2.76 -27.36
N VAL A 109 -8.63 3.21 -27.68
CA VAL A 109 -7.37 2.53 -27.37
C VAL A 109 -6.79 3.11 -26.08
N ARG A 110 -6.61 2.24 -25.07
CA ARG A 110 -6.06 2.58 -23.76
C ARG A 110 -4.55 2.41 -23.76
N ASP A 111 -3.80 3.46 -23.44
CA ASP A 111 -2.36 3.38 -23.24
C ASP A 111 -2.05 2.87 -21.82
N TRP A 112 -2.18 1.55 -21.63
CA TRP A 112 -1.94 0.88 -20.35
C TRP A 112 -0.55 1.15 -19.78
N PRO A 113 0.56 1.06 -20.55
CA PRO A 113 1.88 1.40 -20.04
C PRO A 113 1.94 2.80 -19.42
N THR A 114 1.43 3.83 -20.12
CA THR A 114 1.45 5.21 -19.62
C THR A 114 0.55 5.38 -18.40
N ILE A 115 -0.64 4.78 -18.39
CA ILE A 115 -1.56 4.80 -17.24
C ILE A 115 -0.90 4.20 -15.99
N TRP A 116 -0.27 3.03 -16.13
CA TRP A 116 0.43 2.37 -15.02
C TRP A 116 1.65 3.16 -14.55
N LEU A 117 2.37 3.82 -15.46
CA LEU A 117 3.49 4.69 -15.13
C LEU A 117 3.03 5.93 -14.34
N VAL A 118 1.89 6.53 -14.69
CA VAL A 118 1.27 7.62 -13.92
C VAL A 118 0.92 7.16 -12.51
N PHE A 119 0.35 5.96 -12.35
CA PHE A 119 0.10 5.39 -11.02
C PHE A 119 1.40 5.09 -10.25
N ALA A 120 2.44 4.61 -10.93
CA ALA A 120 3.76 4.38 -10.33
C ALA A 120 4.38 5.69 -9.84
N ALA A 121 4.32 6.75 -10.64
CA ALA A 121 4.80 8.08 -10.28
C ALA A 121 4.05 8.66 -9.08
N TYR A 122 2.72 8.54 -9.07
CA TYR A 122 1.89 8.94 -7.92
C TYR A 122 2.27 8.17 -6.64
N ALA A 123 2.39 6.84 -6.74
CA ALA A 123 2.83 6.00 -5.61
C ALA A 123 4.25 6.35 -5.14
N LEU A 124 5.14 6.75 -6.05
CA LEU A 124 6.52 7.14 -5.74
C LEU A 124 6.55 8.48 -5.02
N ILE A 125 5.75 9.47 -5.46
CA ILE A 125 5.60 10.75 -4.76
C ILE A 125 5.06 10.52 -3.35
N LEU A 126 4.06 9.66 -3.18
CA LEU A 126 3.57 9.27 -1.85
C LEU A 126 4.64 8.56 -1.03
N GLY A 127 5.41 7.64 -1.62
CA GLY A 127 6.50 6.92 -0.97
C GLY A 127 7.64 7.82 -0.51
N ILE A 128 7.93 8.88 -1.25
CA ILE A 128 8.90 9.91 -0.89
C ILE A 128 8.33 10.81 0.20
N THR A 129 7.07 11.23 0.10
CA THR A 129 6.43 12.18 1.03
C THR A 129 6.12 11.55 2.40
N PHE A 130 5.71 10.28 2.40
CA PHE A 130 5.33 9.52 3.59
C PHE A 130 6.38 9.56 4.73
N PRO A 131 7.69 9.29 4.50
CA PRO A 131 8.69 9.35 5.57
C PRO A 131 8.89 10.75 6.18
N PHE A 132 8.58 11.83 5.45
CA PHE A 132 8.68 13.21 5.93
C PHE A 132 7.46 13.62 6.78
N VAL A 133 6.27 13.21 6.38
CA VAL A 133 5.02 13.47 7.11
C VAL A 133 4.90 12.54 8.33
N PHE A 134 5.26 11.27 8.16
CA PHE A 134 5.15 10.25 9.21
C PHE A 134 6.40 10.24 10.13
N LYS A 135 6.50 11.25 10.99
CA LYS A 135 7.53 11.33 12.05
C LYS A 135 7.14 10.51 13.30
N TYR A 136 6.86 9.22 13.13
CA TYR A 136 6.64 8.35 14.29
C TYR A 136 7.98 7.92 14.93
N LYS A 137 8.17 8.26 16.21
CA LYS A 137 9.32 7.81 17.01
C LYS A 137 9.06 6.40 17.51
N HIS A 138 9.84 5.44 17.01
CA HIS A 138 9.77 4.04 17.39
C HIS A 138 10.07 3.87 18.90
N LYS A 139 9.11 3.35 19.68
CA LYS A 139 9.35 2.85 21.05
C LYS A 139 9.32 1.30 21.02
N PRO A 140 10.49 0.62 21.00
CA PRO A 140 10.59 -0.83 20.81
C PRO A 140 9.94 -1.68 21.91
N GLN A 141 9.71 -1.11 23.10
CA GLN A 141 9.36 -1.84 24.32
C GLN A 141 7.93 -2.43 24.33
N VAL A 142 7.02 -1.98 23.45
CA VAL A 142 5.60 -2.40 23.49
C VAL A 142 5.28 -3.52 22.48
N VAL A 143 6.17 -3.82 21.53
CA VAL A 143 5.91 -4.84 20.48
C VAL A 143 6.17 -6.27 20.97
N ALA A 144 7.04 -6.46 21.96
CA ALA A 144 7.41 -7.78 22.49
C ALA A 144 6.42 -8.36 23.51
N ALA A 145 5.44 -7.58 23.99
CA ALA A 145 4.48 -8.01 25.01
C ALA A 145 3.17 -8.61 24.43
N LEU A 146 3.03 -8.64 23.10
CA LEU A 146 1.77 -8.98 22.42
C LEU A 146 1.92 -10.01 21.28
N VAL A 147 3.12 -10.56 21.09
CA VAL A 147 3.37 -11.76 20.26
C VAL A 147 3.75 -12.88 21.20
#